data_AF-A0A838IMJ0-F1
#
_entry.id   AF-A0A838IMJ0-F1
#
_cell.length_a   1.000
_cell.length_b   1.000
_cell.length_c   1.000
_cell.angle_alpha   90.00
_cell.angle_beta   90.00
_cell.angle_gamma   90.00
#
_symmetry.space_group_name_H-M   'P 1'
#
loop_
_entity.id
_entity.type
_entity.pdbx_description
1 polymer ?
#
loop_
_entity_poly.entity_id
_entity_poly.type
_entity_poly.pdbx_seq_one_letter_code
_entity_poly.pdbx_strand_id
1 'polypeptide(L)'
;MRACSGRWTQVLGVIGLALVVSCGPDPQPLDAGKSDPDTGADAAWEVGEVLVDVAPGEDVALEDVSQDIALNDVEPEPVIACTAGTRAGECLHLSRCDGERESIAGHCPGPADIQCCVARVSTGEQCDANASYEQMPRPNVDLREASGVGGCAPGMVRVAGFCVDRYEAALVEVLGNGSLRSWSPFFNPGTRRVRAVSMAGAVAQGYISGTQARAACTEAGKRLCTDVEWLRACQGPATTTYPYGDARQPGVCNDARAVHPAVEYFGTSDDSIWSRLGNACINQQDDTVTLTGEKDGCVTAEGLFDMMGNVHEWTADASGTFRGGFYVDTVRNGAGCL
;
A
#
# COMPACT_ATOMS: atom_id res chain seq x y z
N MET A 1 -11.17 -22.63 16.90
CA MET A 1 -11.66 -23.62 15.91
C MET A 1 -12.80 -22.99 15.14
N ARG A 2 -12.69 -22.95 13.80
CA ARG A 2 -13.68 -22.55 12.76
C ARG A 2 -14.76 -21.52 13.12
N ALA A 3 -14.69 -20.34 12.50
CA ALA A 3 -15.66 -19.89 11.48
C ALA A 3 -15.74 -18.35 11.44
N CYS A 4 -15.36 -17.75 10.30
CA CYS A 4 -15.97 -16.51 9.80
C CYS A 4 -15.96 -16.59 8.27
N SER A 5 -16.86 -17.42 7.73
CA SER A 5 -17.28 -17.40 6.34
C SER A 5 -18.31 -16.27 6.16
N GLY A 6 -17.83 -15.06 5.87
CA GLY A 6 -18.64 -13.95 5.36
C GLY A 6 -18.41 -13.79 3.86
N ARG A 7 -19.45 -13.57 3.09
CA ARG A 7 -19.44 -13.52 1.61
C ARG A 7 -18.59 -12.35 1.10
N TRP A 8 -17.40 -12.65 0.58
CA TRP A 8 -16.48 -11.70 -0.07
C TRP A 8 -16.72 -11.53 -1.58
N THR A 9 -17.92 -11.84 -2.08
CA THR A 9 -18.16 -11.96 -3.53
C THR A 9 -18.69 -10.69 -4.21
N GLN A 10 -18.72 -9.52 -3.56
CA GLN A 10 -19.26 -8.29 -4.17
C GLN A 10 -18.51 -6.99 -3.82
N VAL A 11 -17.17 -7.00 -3.88
CA VAL A 11 -16.40 -5.75 -4.00
C VAL A 11 -15.31 -5.93 -5.06
N LEU A 12 -15.72 -6.09 -6.32
CA LEU A 12 -14.83 -6.14 -7.49
C LEU A 12 -14.52 -4.75 -8.06
N GLY A 13 -14.60 -3.68 -7.27
CA GLY A 13 -14.60 -2.32 -7.82
C GLY A 13 -13.84 -1.23 -7.06
N VAL A 14 -13.18 -1.52 -5.94
CA VAL A 14 -12.62 -0.45 -5.10
C VAL A 14 -11.15 -0.71 -4.78
N ILE A 15 -10.28 0.04 -5.47
CA ILE A 15 -8.93 0.47 -5.09
C ILE A 15 -8.18 -0.55 -4.21
N GLY A 16 -7.62 -1.57 -4.87
CA GLY A 16 -6.62 -2.45 -4.29
C GLY A 16 -5.23 -1.80 -4.32
N LEU A 17 -4.41 -2.17 -3.34
CA LEU A 17 -2.99 -1.86 -3.25
C LEU A 17 -2.24 -2.46 -4.44
N ALA A 18 -2.09 -1.73 -5.54
CA ALA A 18 -1.87 -2.37 -6.82
C ALA A 18 -0.83 -1.72 -7.72
N LEU A 19 -0.14 -2.57 -8.50
CA LEU A 19 1.03 -2.26 -9.31
C LEU A 19 1.02 -2.80 -10.72
N VAL A 20 1.98 -2.30 -11.49
CA VAL A 20 2.23 -2.58 -12.90
C VAL A 20 3.34 -3.62 -13.02
N VAL A 21 3.03 -4.77 -13.61
CA VAL A 21 4.03 -5.62 -14.28
C VAL A 21 3.93 -5.39 -15.76
N SER A 22 5.00 -4.87 -16.33
CA SER A 22 5.04 -4.55 -17.75
C SER A 22 5.78 -5.62 -18.55
N CYS A 23 5.08 -6.19 -19.54
CA CYS A 23 5.62 -7.03 -20.59
C CYS A 23 5.86 -6.19 -21.86
N GLY A 24 6.96 -6.43 -22.56
CA GLY A 24 7.29 -5.72 -23.80
C GLY A 24 6.55 -6.28 -25.04
N PRO A 25 6.44 -5.52 -26.14
CA PRO A 25 5.97 -6.08 -27.42
C PRO A 25 7.03 -6.99 -28.07
N ASP A 26 6.57 -7.98 -28.85
CA ASP A 26 7.37 -8.62 -29.89
C ASP A 26 7.87 -7.56 -30.90
N PRO A 27 9.02 -7.78 -31.59
CA PRO A 27 9.57 -6.79 -32.53
C PRO A 27 8.55 -6.38 -33.63
N GLN A 28 8.37 -5.05 -33.78
CA GLN A 28 7.31 -4.34 -34.53
C GLN A 28 7.37 -4.44 -36.06
N PRO A 29 6.25 -4.13 -36.78
CA PRO A 29 6.14 -2.80 -37.44
C PRO A 29 4.73 -2.11 -37.47
N LEU A 30 4.74 -0.79 -37.18
CA LEU A 30 3.97 0.43 -37.62
C LEU A 30 2.43 0.46 -37.96
N ASP A 31 1.76 1.40 -37.25
CA ASP A 31 0.69 2.40 -37.59
C ASP A 31 -0.83 2.08 -37.79
N ALA A 32 -1.67 2.80 -37.00
CA ALA A 32 -2.74 3.77 -37.41
C ALA A 32 -4.12 3.70 -36.65
N GLY A 33 -4.52 4.82 -36.00
CA GLY A 33 -5.87 5.44 -36.17
C GLY A 33 -7.01 5.29 -35.11
N LYS A 34 -7.28 6.41 -34.39
CA LYS A 34 -8.52 7.08 -33.81
C LYS A 34 -9.93 6.46 -34.08
N SER A 35 -11.04 6.66 -33.32
CA SER A 35 -11.62 7.78 -32.53
C SER A 35 -12.85 7.36 -31.64
N ASP A 36 -13.23 8.21 -30.67
CA ASP A 36 -14.44 8.26 -29.77
C ASP A 36 -15.71 8.86 -30.49
N PRO A 37 -16.90 9.19 -29.90
CA PRO A 37 -17.46 9.07 -28.52
C PRO A 37 -18.99 8.70 -28.38
N ASP A 38 -19.50 8.61 -27.13
CA ASP A 38 -20.59 9.45 -26.53
C ASP A 38 -21.71 8.80 -25.64
N THR A 39 -21.92 9.46 -24.47
CA THR A 39 -23.12 9.79 -23.64
C THR A 39 -24.24 8.82 -23.18
N GLY A 40 -24.70 9.04 -21.93
CA GLY A 40 -26.10 8.81 -21.50
C GLY A 40 -26.32 8.51 -20.00
N ALA A 41 -26.91 9.45 -19.25
CA ALA A 41 -27.43 9.31 -17.88
C ALA A 41 -28.98 9.28 -17.89
N ASP A 42 -29.63 8.67 -16.87
CA ASP A 42 -30.73 9.28 -16.05
C ASP A 42 -31.61 8.29 -15.24
N ALA A 43 -32.01 8.78 -14.05
CA ALA A 43 -33.25 8.58 -13.24
C ALA A 43 -33.67 7.18 -12.73
N ALA A 44 -33.73 6.89 -11.42
CA ALA A 44 -34.65 7.36 -10.34
C ALA A 44 -36.05 6.75 -10.37
N TRP A 45 -36.47 6.06 -9.28
CA TRP A 45 -37.87 5.71 -8.95
C TRP A 45 -38.19 5.97 -7.47
N GLU A 46 -39.35 6.59 -7.23
CA GLU A 46 -39.97 6.89 -5.93
C GLU A 46 -40.90 5.76 -5.43
N VAL A 47 -41.20 5.74 -4.12
CA VAL A 47 -42.53 5.76 -3.41
C VAL A 47 -42.27 5.35 -1.94
N GLY A 48 -42.95 5.78 -0.87
CA GLY A 48 -44.11 6.62 -0.60
C GLY A 48 -44.34 6.60 0.93
N GLU A 49 -44.98 7.63 1.48
CA GLU A 49 -45.14 7.92 2.93
C GLU A 49 -46.19 7.04 3.66
N VAL A 50 -46.02 6.85 4.98
CA VAL A 50 -47.11 6.73 5.97
C VAL A 50 -46.69 7.32 7.33
N LEU A 51 -47.53 8.19 7.89
CA LEU A 51 -47.43 8.90 9.17
C LEU A 51 -48.15 8.14 10.31
N VAL A 52 -47.62 8.21 11.55
CA VAL A 52 -48.44 8.22 12.79
C VAL A 52 -47.70 8.93 13.94
N ASP A 53 -48.40 9.86 14.59
CA ASP A 53 -47.99 10.70 15.74
C ASP A 53 -47.99 9.98 17.11
N VAL A 54 -47.07 10.38 18.02
CA VAL A 54 -47.28 10.41 19.49
C VAL A 54 -46.50 11.58 20.13
N ALA A 55 -47.14 12.27 21.08
CA ALA A 55 -46.82 13.57 21.71
C ALA A 55 -45.80 13.52 22.90
N PRO A 56 -45.38 14.69 23.48
CA PRO A 56 -44.12 14.88 24.23
C PRO A 56 -44.25 14.99 25.77
N GLY A 57 -43.10 14.99 26.47
CA GLY A 57 -42.89 15.34 27.89
C GLY A 57 -41.67 14.59 28.44
N GLU A 58 -40.76 15.06 29.29
CA GLU A 58 -40.62 16.26 30.13
C GLU A 58 -39.11 16.49 30.38
N ASP A 59 -38.71 17.75 30.59
CA ASP A 59 -37.38 18.15 31.02
C ASP A 59 -37.17 17.90 32.53
N VAL A 60 -35.98 17.41 32.92
CA VAL A 60 -35.49 17.56 34.29
C VAL A 60 -33.99 17.90 34.25
N ALA A 61 -33.68 19.14 34.66
CA ALA A 61 -32.34 19.61 34.95
C ALA A 61 -31.87 19.08 36.31
N LEU A 62 -30.58 18.74 36.42
CA LEU A 62 -29.91 18.60 37.70
C LEU A 62 -28.61 19.41 37.69
N GLU A 63 -28.51 20.20 38.75
CA GLU A 63 -27.64 21.34 38.94
C GLU A 63 -26.20 20.96 39.32
N ASP A 64 -25.35 21.93 39.04
CA ASP A 64 -23.96 22.15 39.40
C ASP A 64 -23.64 21.82 40.88
N VAL A 65 -22.61 20.99 41.10
CA VAL A 65 -21.93 20.89 42.40
C VAL A 65 -20.44 21.01 42.15
N SER A 66 -19.95 22.25 42.16
CA SER A 66 -18.53 22.56 42.33
C SER A 66 -18.17 22.44 43.81
N GLN A 67 -17.22 21.58 44.13
CA GLN A 67 -16.54 21.56 45.42
C GLN A 67 -15.05 21.76 45.18
N ASP A 68 -14.59 22.94 45.57
CA ASP A 68 -13.18 23.35 45.60
C ASP A 68 -12.41 22.52 46.63
N ILE A 69 -11.59 21.57 46.15
CA ILE A 69 -10.55 20.94 46.96
C ILE A 69 -9.25 21.71 46.71
N ALA A 70 -8.81 22.45 47.73
CA ALA A 70 -7.51 23.09 47.76
C ALA A 70 -6.39 22.02 47.66
N LEU A 71 -5.62 22.08 46.56
CA LEU A 71 -4.42 21.26 46.37
C LEU A 71 -3.30 21.82 47.25
N ASN A 72 -2.93 21.05 48.27
CA ASN A 72 -1.65 21.18 48.95
C ASN A 72 -0.53 20.90 47.94
N ASP A 73 0.55 21.70 48.00
CA ASP A 73 1.78 21.50 47.25
C ASP A 73 2.38 20.11 47.54
N VAL A 74 2.11 19.15 46.66
CA VAL A 74 2.80 17.87 46.60
C VAL A 74 4.11 18.11 45.86
N GLU A 75 5.24 17.96 46.54
CA GLU A 75 6.53 17.92 45.85
C GLU A 75 6.50 16.81 44.78
N PRO A 76 6.88 17.09 43.53
CA PRO A 76 6.74 16.11 42.46
C PRO A 76 7.62 14.89 42.74
N GLU A 77 7.00 13.71 42.75
CA GLU A 77 7.64 12.40 42.82
C GLU A 77 8.83 12.30 41.84
N PRO A 78 9.90 11.57 42.19
CA PRO A 78 11.06 11.42 41.32
C PRO A 78 10.64 10.73 40.01
N VAL A 79 10.74 11.47 38.91
CA VAL A 79 10.46 10.96 37.56
C VAL A 79 11.50 9.90 37.23
N ILE A 80 11.06 8.66 37.02
CA ILE A 80 11.95 7.56 36.61
C ILE A 80 12.20 7.72 35.12
N ALA A 81 13.45 8.02 34.74
CA ALA A 81 13.85 8.06 33.34
C ALA A 81 13.97 6.64 32.76
N CYS A 82 13.70 6.51 31.46
CA CYS A 82 13.84 5.27 30.71
C CYS A 82 14.51 5.52 29.35
N THR A 83 14.95 4.44 28.71
CA THR A 83 15.49 4.49 27.34
C THR A 83 15.00 3.27 26.56
N ALA A 84 14.34 3.54 25.43
CA ALA A 84 13.88 2.53 24.48
C ALA A 84 14.66 2.69 23.18
N GLY A 85 15.63 1.80 22.93
CA GLY A 85 16.59 1.98 21.84
C GLY A 85 17.46 3.22 22.06
N THR A 86 17.34 4.23 21.18
CA THR A 86 18.05 5.53 21.27
C THR A 86 17.19 6.65 21.84
N ARG A 87 15.93 6.37 22.20
CA ARG A 87 14.94 7.38 22.58
C ARG A 87 14.84 7.45 24.11
N ALA A 88 15.17 8.61 24.66
CA ALA A 88 15.02 8.91 26.08
C ALA A 88 13.56 9.27 26.40
N GLY A 89 13.07 8.80 27.53
CA GLY A 89 11.69 9.04 27.98
C GLY A 89 11.53 8.94 29.49
N GLU A 90 10.28 8.94 29.92
CA GLU A 90 9.88 8.87 31.33
C GLU A 90 8.95 7.68 31.54
N CYS A 91 9.11 6.96 32.64
CA CYS A 91 8.21 5.89 33.02
C CYS A 91 6.91 6.47 33.54
N LEU A 92 5.86 6.38 32.72
CA LEU A 92 4.54 6.92 33.01
C LEU A 92 3.50 5.82 32.91
N HIS A 93 2.40 5.99 33.66
CA HIS A 93 1.22 5.17 33.47
C HIS A 93 0.69 5.33 32.04
N LEU A 94 0.19 4.27 31.41
CA LEU A 94 -0.29 4.30 30.01
C LEU A 94 -1.29 5.43 29.76
N SER A 95 -2.18 5.70 30.72
CA SER A 95 -3.17 6.79 30.62
C SER A 95 -2.58 8.20 30.71
N ARG A 96 -1.30 8.35 31.08
CA ARG A 96 -0.56 9.62 31.12
C ARG A 96 0.45 9.72 29.97
N CYS A 97 0.52 8.71 29.11
CA CYS A 97 1.36 8.70 27.93
C CYS A 97 0.52 8.99 26.69
N ASP A 98 0.10 10.24 26.55
CA ASP A 98 -0.80 10.73 25.51
C ASP A 98 -0.18 11.90 24.72
N GLY A 99 -0.96 12.50 23.82
CA GLY A 99 -0.54 13.66 23.04
C GLY A 99 0.64 13.39 22.12
N GLU A 100 1.74 14.12 22.31
CA GLU A 100 2.98 14.02 21.50
C GLU A 100 3.91 12.88 21.96
N ARG A 101 3.47 12.00 22.85
CA ARG A 101 4.28 10.91 23.39
C ARG A 101 3.67 9.54 23.02
N GLU A 102 4.52 8.52 22.99
CA GLU A 102 4.09 7.13 22.80
C GLU A 102 4.74 6.19 23.82
N SER A 103 4.01 5.13 24.19
CA SER A 103 4.46 4.15 25.18
C SER A 103 5.16 2.99 24.51
N ILE A 104 6.39 2.67 24.94
CA ILE A 104 7.11 1.47 24.50
C ILE A 104 7.20 0.49 25.68
N ALA A 105 6.70 -0.72 25.44
CA ALA A 105 6.55 -1.72 26.48
C ALA A 105 7.90 -2.30 26.95
N GLY A 106 8.05 -2.59 28.25
CA GLY A 106 9.15 -3.38 28.80
C GLY A 106 10.43 -2.59 29.10
N HIS A 107 10.39 -1.25 29.03
CA HIS A 107 11.54 -0.37 29.28
C HIS A 107 11.47 0.37 30.62
N CYS A 108 10.47 0.05 31.46
CA CYS A 108 10.27 0.63 32.77
C CYS A 108 10.14 -0.44 33.85
N PRO A 109 10.72 -0.25 35.04
CA PRO A 109 10.47 -1.12 36.18
C PRO A 109 9.06 -0.87 36.73
N GLY A 110 8.43 -1.92 37.25
CA GLY A 110 7.13 -1.80 37.93
C GLY A 110 6.00 -2.55 37.21
N PRO A 111 4.74 -2.17 37.50
CA PRO A 111 3.57 -2.82 36.94
C PRO A 111 3.46 -2.63 35.41
N ALA A 112 2.69 -3.52 34.75
CA ALA A 112 2.59 -3.55 33.28
C ALA A 112 1.92 -2.31 32.66
N ASP A 113 1.26 -1.47 33.47
CA ASP A 113 0.67 -0.21 33.04
C ASP A 113 1.64 0.98 33.18
N ILE A 114 2.85 0.78 33.71
CA ILE A 114 3.93 1.77 33.68
C ILE A 114 4.89 1.42 32.55
N GLN A 115 4.90 2.24 31.50
CA GLN A 115 5.72 2.01 30.31
C GLN A 115 6.59 3.22 29.97
N CYS A 116 7.60 3.00 29.12
CA CYS A 116 8.51 4.06 28.74
C CYS A 116 7.82 5.01 27.77
N CYS A 117 7.43 6.17 28.28
CA CYS A 117 6.77 7.20 27.52
C CYS A 117 7.82 8.12 26.92
N VAL A 118 8.05 7.95 25.62
CA VAL A 118 9.03 8.71 24.86
C VAL A 118 8.32 9.76 24.03
N ALA A 119 8.98 10.88 23.74
CA ALA A 119 8.49 11.78 22.71
C ALA A 119 8.31 10.97 21.42
N ARG A 120 7.12 11.04 20.80
CA ARG A 120 6.94 10.50 19.46
C ARG A 120 8.04 11.09 18.61
N VAL A 121 8.68 10.25 17.80
CA VAL A 121 9.55 10.80 16.77
C VAL A 121 8.61 11.59 15.88
N SER A 122 8.62 12.91 16.00
CA SER A 122 8.14 13.78 14.94
C SER A 122 9.14 13.65 13.81
N THR A 123 9.04 12.55 13.05
CA THR A 123 9.39 12.62 11.64
C THR A 123 8.54 13.77 11.11
N GLY A 124 9.16 14.90 10.76
CA GLY A 124 8.45 16.11 10.35
C GLY A 124 7.31 15.77 9.40
N GLU A 125 6.12 16.32 9.70
CA GLU A 125 4.81 16.00 9.12
C GLU A 125 4.33 14.56 9.37
N GLN A 126 3.30 14.45 10.22
CA GLN A 126 2.31 13.39 10.07
C GLN A 126 1.95 13.30 8.58
N CYS A 127 2.01 12.11 8.00
CA CYS A 127 1.74 11.95 6.57
C CYS A 127 0.44 12.67 6.18
N ASP A 128 0.53 13.59 5.22
CA ASP A 128 -0.63 14.26 4.65
C ASP A 128 -1.08 13.48 3.41
N ALA A 129 -2.16 12.72 3.55
CA ALA A 129 -2.76 11.97 2.46
C ALA A 129 -3.30 12.86 1.32
N ASN A 130 -3.44 14.17 1.54
CA ASN A 130 -3.92 15.15 0.58
C ASN A 130 -2.81 16.14 0.15
N ALA A 131 -1.54 15.80 0.43
CA ALA A 131 -0.40 16.64 0.09
C ALA A 131 -0.44 17.08 -1.38
N SER A 132 -0.08 18.35 -1.63
CA SER A 132 0.15 18.84 -2.98
C SER A 132 1.35 18.13 -3.62
N TYR A 133 1.50 18.29 -4.94
CA TYR A 133 2.63 17.71 -5.67
C TYR A 133 3.99 18.15 -5.10
N GLU A 134 4.09 19.38 -4.62
CA GLU A 134 5.30 19.95 -4.04
C GLU A 134 5.65 19.34 -2.67
N GLN A 135 4.64 18.88 -1.93
CA GLN A 135 4.75 18.35 -0.57
C GLN A 135 4.85 16.82 -0.54
N MET A 136 4.34 16.12 -1.54
CA MET A 136 4.34 14.65 -1.53
C MET A 136 5.78 14.09 -1.52
N PRO A 137 6.06 13.05 -0.71
CA PRO A 137 7.37 12.39 -0.69
C PRO A 137 7.66 11.72 -2.03
N ARG A 138 8.86 11.92 -2.57
CA ARG A 138 9.32 11.37 -3.87
C ARG A 138 10.62 10.57 -3.69
N PRO A 139 10.57 9.38 -3.05
CA PRO A 139 11.76 8.59 -2.72
C PRO A 139 12.54 8.08 -3.94
N ASN A 140 11.90 8.06 -5.12
CA ASN A 140 12.48 7.48 -6.34
C ASN A 140 13.19 8.51 -7.25
N VAL A 141 13.32 9.78 -6.83
CA VAL A 141 13.74 10.90 -7.71
C VAL A 141 15.12 10.70 -8.38
N ASP A 142 16.04 9.99 -7.72
CA ASP A 142 17.40 9.78 -8.21
C ASP A 142 17.63 8.41 -8.85
N LEU A 143 16.59 7.55 -8.86
CA LEU A 143 16.68 6.21 -9.43
C LEU A 143 16.45 6.22 -10.93
N ARG A 144 17.08 5.28 -11.64
CA ARG A 144 16.98 5.14 -13.10
C ARG A 144 16.89 3.67 -13.47
N GLU A 145 16.23 3.36 -14.57
CA GLU A 145 16.18 2.00 -15.11
C GLU A 145 17.59 1.56 -15.53
N ALA A 146 17.99 0.35 -15.14
CA ALA A 146 19.21 -0.25 -15.63
C ALA A 146 19.07 -0.65 -17.11
N SER A 147 20.18 -0.90 -17.80
CA SER A 147 20.12 -1.47 -19.16
C SER A 147 19.38 -2.81 -19.16
N GLY A 148 18.61 -3.05 -20.21
CA GLY A 148 17.87 -4.31 -20.37
C GLY A 148 18.79 -5.50 -20.60
N VAL A 149 18.34 -6.68 -20.16
CA VAL A 149 19.09 -7.94 -20.25
C VAL A 149 18.44 -8.83 -21.30
N GLY A 150 19.25 -9.53 -22.11
CA GLY A 150 18.75 -10.46 -23.12
C GLY A 150 18.07 -9.77 -24.31
N GLY A 151 18.47 -8.54 -24.65
CA GLY A 151 17.88 -7.77 -25.75
C GLY A 151 16.53 -7.12 -25.41
N CYS A 152 16.21 -7.01 -24.13
CA CYS A 152 15.03 -6.30 -23.64
C CYS A 152 15.29 -4.80 -23.48
N ALA A 153 14.21 -4.02 -23.33
CA ALA A 153 14.28 -2.59 -23.03
C ALA A 153 14.88 -2.32 -21.64
N PRO A 154 15.29 -1.08 -21.32
CA PRO A 154 15.74 -0.72 -19.97
C PRO A 154 14.76 -1.18 -18.89
N GLY A 155 15.31 -1.63 -17.76
CA GLY A 155 14.55 -2.15 -16.62
C GLY A 155 14.01 -3.59 -16.81
N MET A 156 14.17 -4.21 -17.98
CA MET A 156 13.57 -5.50 -18.29
C MET A 156 14.59 -6.64 -18.44
N VAL A 157 14.13 -7.86 -18.20
CA VAL A 157 14.85 -9.11 -18.44
C VAL A 157 14.07 -10.03 -19.37
N ARG A 158 14.76 -10.86 -20.15
CA ARG A 158 14.14 -11.85 -21.03
C ARG A 158 13.65 -13.05 -20.22
N VAL A 159 12.38 -13.39 -20.39
CA VAL A 159 11.74 -14.61 -19.90
C VAL A 159 11.22 -15.37 -21.09
N ALA A 160 11.78 -16.55 -21.37
CA ALA A 160 11.45 -17.32 -22.56
C ALA A 160 11.41 -16.45 -23.84
N GLY A 161 10.23 -16.29 -24.44
CA GLY A 161 10.02 -15.52 -25.68
C GLY A 161 9.80 -14.02 -25.50
N PHE A 162 9.56 -13.54 -24.28
CA PHE A 162 9.13 -12.17 -24.01
C PHE A 162 10.05 -11.44 -23.03
N CYS A 163 9.83 -10.15 -22.85
CA CYS A 163 10.54 -9.32 -21.87
C CYS A 163 9.58 -8.93 -20.76
N VAL A 164 10.05 -8.95 -19.52
CA VAL A 164 9.31 -8.54 -18.31
C VAL A 164 10.15 -7.55 -17.53
N ASP A 165 9.50 -6.57 -16.91
CA ASP A 165 10.14 -5.71 -15.91
C ASP A 165 10.82 -6.55 -14.82
N ARG A 166 12.05 -6.19 -14.46
CA ARG A 166 12.86 -6.93 -13.49
C ARG A 166 12.36 -6.72 -12.06
N TYR A 167 11.76 -5.56 -11.82
CA TYR A 167 11.23 -5.09 -10.56
C TYR A 167 9.82 -4.53 -10.79
N GLU A 168 8.99 -4.54 -9.74
CA GLU A 168 7.72 -3.83 -9.72
C GLU A 168 7.90 -2.37 -10.15
N ALA A 169 6.97 -1.85 -10.96
CA ALA A 169 7.18 -0.54 -11.54
C ALA A 169 6.96 0.61 -10.53
N ALA A 170 7.72 1.69 -10.66
CA ALA A 170 7.34 3.00 -10.17
C ALA A 170 6.74 3.85 -11.31
N LEU A 171 6.20 5.03 -10.99
CA LEU A 171 5.73 5.98 -11.99
C LEU A 171 6.62 7.21 -12.09
N VAL A 172 6.70 7.73 -13.31
CA VAL A 172 7.08 9.12 -13.60
C VAL A 172 5.95 9.80 -14.34
N GLU A 173 5.72 11.09 -14.10
CA GLU A 173 4.77 11.90 -14.84
C GLU A 173 5.38 12.40 -16.14
N VAL A 174 4.59 12.36 -17.22
CA VAL A 174 4.95 12.89 -18.54
C VAL A 174 4.29 14.25 -18.72
N LEU A 175 5.10 15.31 -18.73
CA LEU A 175 4.62 16.69 -18.86
C LEU A 175 4.24 17.02 -20.31
N GLY A 176 3.53 18.13 -20.51
CA GLY A 176 3.05 18.53 -21.84
C GLY A 176 4.15 18.76 -22.90
N ASN A 177 5.38 19.04 -22.47
CA ASN A 177 6.55 19.16 -23.34
C ASN A 177 7.29 17.83 -23.57
N GLY A 178 6.76 16.71 -23.07
CA GLY A 178 7.37 15.38 -23.14
C GLY A 178 8.47 15.11 -22.12
N SER A 179 8.85 16.11 -21.31
CA SER A 179 9.80 15.89 -20.22
C SER A 179 9.18 15.07 -19.10
N LEU A 180 10.04 14.39 -18.35
CA LEU A 180 9.65 13.48 -17.28
C LEU A 180 9.90 14.14 -15.94
N ARG A 181 9.01 13.84 -15.00
CA ARG A 181 9.10 14.32 -13.62
C ARG A 181 8.79 13.19 -12.66
N SER A 182 9.50 13.09 -11.54
CA SER A 182 9.25 12.04 -10.54
C SER A 182 7.82 12.13 -10.01
N TRP A 183 7.16 10.98 -9.89
CA TRP A 183 5.87 10.83 -9.22
C TRP A 183 6.07 10.16 -7.85
N SER A 184 5.13 10.37 -6.92
CA SER A 184 5.18 9.72 -5.61
C SER A 184 4.54 8.33 -5.68
N PRO A 185 5.22 7.26 -5.24
CA PRO A 185 4.68 5.90 -5.29
C PRO A 185 3.49 5.67 -4.35
N PHE A 186 3.22 6.61 -3.45
CA PHE A 186 2.12 6.52 -2.48
C PHE A 186 0.83 7.18 -2.97
N PHE A 187 0.90 8.04 -3.98
CA PHE A 187 -0.23 8.85 -4.42
C PHE A 187 -0.77 8.33 -5.75
N ASN A 188 -2.10 8.25 -5.86
CA ASN A 188 -2.74 7.95 -7.13
C ASN A 188 -2.53 9.14 -8.10
N PRO A 189 -2.10 8.90 -9.36
CA PRO A 189 -1.85 9.98 -10.32
C PRO A 189 -3.11 10.73 -10.79
N GLY A 190 -4.30 10.21 -10.47
CA GLY A 190 -5.57 10.71 -10.98
C GLY A 190 -5.61 10.58 -12.50
N THR A 191 -5.81 11.71 -13.17
CA THR A 191 -5.86 11.81 -14.64
C THR A 191 -4.51 12.18 -15.27
N ARG A 192 -3.44 12.29 -14.48
CA ARG A 192 -2.12 12.64 -15.01
C ARG A 192 -1.61 11.56 -15.95
N ARG A 193 -0.94 12.01 -17.01
CA ARG A 193 -0.22 11.13 -17.92
C ARG A 193 1.04 10.63 -17.23
N VAL A 194 1.15 9.33 -17.02
CA VAL A 194 2.25 8.69 -16.30
C VAL A 194 2.85 7.57 -17.12
N ARG A 195 4.11 7.27 -16.84
CA ARG A 195 4.90 6.21 -17.47
C ARG A 195 5.45 5.27 -16.42
N ALA A 196 5.31 3.97 -16.64
CA ALA A 196 5.91 2.93 -15.80
C ALA A 196 7.44 2.86 -16.01
N VAL A 197 8.18 2.71 -14.91
CA VAL A 197 9.64 2.52 -14.92
C VAL A 197 10.03 1.40 -13.96
N SER A 198 10.92 0.49 -14.37
CA SER A 198 11.38 -0.63 -13.54
C SER A 198 12.82 -0.40 -13.05
N MET A 199 12.95 -0.14 -11.76
CA MET A 199 14.21 0.33 -11.15
C MET A 199 14.49 -0.47 -9.88
N ALA A 200 15.76 -0.80 -9.66
CA ALA A 200 16.21 -1.39 -8.39
C ALA A 200 16.20 -0.33 -7.29
N GLY A 201 15.87 -0.73 -6.06
CA GLY A 201 15.88 0.14 -4.90
C GLY A 201 14.76 1.19 -4.88
N ALA A 202 13.73 1.03 -5.72
CA ALA A 202 12.59 1.93 -5.77
C ALA A 202 11.51 1.49 -4.78
N VAL A 203 10.75 2.45 -4.26
CA VAL A 203 9.44 2.13 -3.68
C VAL A 203 8.47 1.97 -4.84
N ALA A 204 7.85 0.81 -4.97
CA ALA A 204 6.95 0.53 -6.07
C ALA A 204 5.63 1.33 -5.94
N GLN A 205 5.04 1.73 -7.07
CA GLN A 205 3.80 2.52 -7.13
C GLN A 205 2.54 1.80 -6.59
N GLY A 206 2.08 2.07 -5.38
CA GLY A 206 0.78 1.56 -4.92
C GLY A 206 -0.45 2.31 -5.46
N TYR A 207 -1.63 1.79 -5.10
CA TYR A 207 -2.94 2.48 -5.18
C TYR A 207 -3.38 2.98 -6.56
N ILE A 208 -3.11 2.24 -7.63
CA ILE A 208 -3.59 2.57 -8.99
C ILE A 208 -4.56 1.52 -9.55
N SER A 209 -5.48 1.94 -10.41
CA SER A 209 -6.38 1.01 -11.11
C SER A 209 -5.66 0.24 -12.22
N GLY A 210 -6.22 -0.90 -12.63
CA GLY A 210 -5.69 -1.67 -13.78
C GLY A 210 -5.68 -0.86 -15.09
N THR A 211 -6.62 0.08 -15.25
CA THR A 211 -6.64 1.01 -16.39
C THR A 211 -5.47 2.00 -16.33
N GLN A 212 -5.19 2.59 -15.16
CA GLN A 212 -4.03 3.46 -14.96
C GLN A 212 -2.72 2.69 -15.16
N ALA A 213 -2.64 1.46 -14.64
CA ALA A 213 -1.51 0.58 -14.81
C ALA A 213 -1.24 0.27 -16.30
N ARG A 214 -2.28 -0.11 -17.05
CA ARG A 214 -2.21 -0.34 -18.49
C ARG A 214 -1.75 0.91 -19.25
N ALA A 215 -2.30 2.08 -18.93
CA ALA A 215 -1.91 3.34 -19.56
C ALA A 215 -0.42 3.65 -19.30
N ALA A 216 0.06 3.43 -18.08
CA ALA A 216 1.46 3.65 -17.71
C ALA A 216 2.42 2.70 -18.43
N CYS A 217 2.04 1.43 -18.62
CA CYS A 217 2.79 0.48 -19.45
C CYS A 217 2.88 0.95 -20.91
N THR A 218 1.73 1.31 -21.49
CA THR A 218 1.66 1.75 -22.89
C THR A 218 2.50 3.00 -23.11
N GLU A 219 2.47 3.94 -22.18
CA GLU A 219 3.31 5.15 -22.20
C GLU A 219 4.81 4.81 -22.13
N ALA A 220 5.18 3.66 -21.55
CA ALA A 220 6.54 3.14 -21.52
C ALA A 220 6.93 2.35 -22.79
N GLY A 221 6.02 2.21 -23.77
CA GLY A 221 6.21 1.35 -24.93
C GLY A 221 6.10 -0.15 -24.60
N LYS A 222 5.46 -0.47 -23.49
CA LYS A 222 5.24 -1.81 -22.94
C LYS A 222 3.73 -2.09 -22.84
N ARG A 223 3.32 -3.21 -22.24
CA ARG A 223 1.92 -3.57 -21.94
C ARG A 223 1.87 -4.29 -20.60
N LEU A 224 0.69 -4.45 -19.99
CA LEU A 224 0.58 -5.39 -18.86
C LEU A 224 0.90 -6.82 -19.33
N CYS A 225 1.55 -7.60 -18.48
CA CYS A 225 1.71 -9.03 -18.72
C CYS A 225 0.37 -9.74 -18.70
N THR A 226 0.18 -10.71 -19.59
CA THR A 226 -0.96 -11.63 -19.45
C THR A 226 -0.78 -12.49 -18.21
N ASP A 227 -1.87 -13.07 -17.72
CA ASP A 227 -1.82 -13.95 -16.54
C ASP A 227 -0.87 -15.15 -16.75
N VAL A 228 -0.87 -15.72 -17.95
CA VAL A 228 0.03 -16.82 -18.34
C VAL A 228 1.49 -16.38 -18.37
N GLU A 229 1.80 -15.20 -18.88
CA GLU A 229 3.16 -14.66 -18.88
C GLU A 229 3.65 -14.36 -17.48
N TRP A 230 2.78 -13.79 -16.64
CA TRP A 230 3.08 -13.50 -15.24
C TRP A 230 3.43 -14.79 -14.49
N LEU A 231 2.57 -15.82 -14.60
CA LEU A 231 2.79 -17.12 -13.97
C LEU A 231 4.08 -17.76 -14.51
N ARG A 232 4.30 -17.77 -15.82
CA ARG A 232 5.54 -18.30 -16.40
C ARG A 232 6.77 -17.57 -15.86
N ALA A 233 6.73 -16.24 -15.73
CA ALA A 233 7.84 -15.45 -15.23
C ALA A 233 8.13 -15.74 -13.74
N CYS A 234 7.08 -15.87 -12.93
CA CYS A 234 7.19 -16.18 -11.50
C CYS A 234 7.73 -17.60 -11.27
N GLN A 235 7.14 -18.59 -11.94
CA GLN A 235 7.46 -20.01 -11.76
C GLN A 235 8.82 -20.41 -12.36
N GLY A 236 9.35 -19.59 -13.28
CA GLY A 236 10.58 -19.89 -14.01
C GLY A 236 10.50 -21.17 -14.86
N PRO A 237 11.64 -21.64 -15.40
CA PRO A 237 11.68 -22.83 -16.26
C PRO A 237 11.40 -24.13 -15.51
N ALA A 238 11.52 -24.14 -14.18
CA ALA A 238 11.28 -25.31 -13.33
C ALA A 238 9.83 -25.39 -12.82
N THR A 239 8.95 -24.48 -13.23
CA THR A 239 7.52 -24.45 -12.85
C THR A 239 7.31 -24.43 -11.33
N THR A 240 8.11 -23.65 -10.60
CA THR A 240 8.14 -23.66 -9.13
C THR A 240 6.93 -22.98 -8.52
N THR A 241 6.55 -23.40 -7.31
CA THR A 241 5.40 -22.83 -6.58
C THR A 241 5.68 -21.41 -6.07
N TYR A 242 6.92 -21.11 -5.70
CA TYR A 242 7.39 -19.79 -5.28
C TYR A 242 8.53 -19.32 -6.20
N PRO A 243 8.84 -18.02 -6.25
CA PRO A 243 9.94 -17.49 -7.08
C PRO A 243 11.27 -18.24 -6.85
N TYR A 244 11.50 -18.66 -5.61
CA TYR A 244 12.72 -19.30 -5.13
C TYR A 244 12.65 -20.83 -4.99
N GLY A 245 11.57 -21.50 -5.41
CA GLY A 245 11.42 -22.95 -5.31
C GLY A 245 10.04 -23.43 -4.85
N ASP A 246 9.90 -24.72 -4.53
CA ASP A 246 8.59 -25.31 -4.19
C ASP A 246 8.24 -25.26 -2.70
N ALA A 247 9.24 -25.16 -1.83
CA ALA A 247 9.02 -25.07 -0.39
C ALA A 247 8.90 -23.60 0.03
N ARG A 248 7.81 -23.24 0.73
CA ARG A 248 7.63 -21.89 1.27
C ARG A 248 8.72 -21.57 2.28
N GLN A 249 9.33 -20.40 2.14
CA GLN A 249 10.34 -19.88 3.06
C GLN A 249 9.86 -18.52 3.60
N PRO A 250 9.26 -18.49 4.82
CA PRO A 250 8.74 -17.26 5.40
C PRO A 250 9.82 -16.17 5.52
N GLY A 251 9.50 -14.93 5.13
CA GLY A 251 10.41 -13.78 5.23
C GLY A 251 11.48 -13.69 4.15
N VAL A 252 11.56 -14.67 3.22
CA VAL A 252 12.40 -14.55 2.02
C VAL A 252 11.87 -13.46 1.11
N CYS A 253 10.56 -13.41 0.90
CA CYS A 253 9.86 -12.29 0.28
C CYS A 253 9.27 -11.37 1.35
N ASN A 254 8.88 -10.17 0.96
CA ASN A 254 8.09 -9.28 1.82
C ASN A 254 6.62 -9.77 1.83
N ASP A 255 6.32 -10.82 2.59
CA ASP A 255 5.07 -11.59 2.45
C ASP A 255 4.25 -11.73 3.74
N ALA A 256 4.61 -11.00 4.80
CA ALA A 256 3.95 -11.13 6.08
C ALA A 256 4.01 -9.85 6.92
N ARG A 257 2.83 -9.41 7.37
CA ARG A 257 2.65 -8.37 8.38
C ARG A 257 1.54 -8.81 9.34
N ALA A 258 1.79 -8.75 10.64
CA ALA A 258 0.85 -9.26 11.64
C ALA A 258 -0.44 -8.44 11.73
N VAL A 259 -0.32 -7.11 11.64
CA VAL A 259 -1.44 -6.17 11.66
C VAL A 259 -1.63 -5.63 10.25
N HIS A 260 -2.89 -5.56 9.77
CA HIS A 260 -3.16 -4.94 8.49
C HIS A 260 -2.87 -3.42 8.57
N PRO A 261 -2.11 -2.82 7.64
CA PRO A 261 -1.64 -1.43 7.75
C PRO A 261 -2.77 -0.42 7.78
N ALA A 262 -3.90 -0.69 7.12
CA ALA A 262 -5.09 0.16 7.22
C ALA A 262 -5.72 0.13 8.62
N VAL A 263 -5.73 -1.03 9.29
CA VAL A 263 -6.28 -1.16 10.65
C VAL A 263 -5.39 -0.41 11.64
N GLU A 264 -4.08 -0.53 11.49
CA GLU A 264 -3.11 0.21 12.30
C GLU A 264 -3.23 1.72 12.10
N TYR A 265 -3.24 2.18 10.85
CA TYR A 265 -3.32 3.60 10.52
C TYR A 265 -4.61 4.26 10.99
N PHE A 266 -5.76 3.59 10.80
CA PHE A 266 -7.06 4.14 11.20
C PHE A 266 -7.46 3.83 12.65
N GLY A 267 -6.72 2.97 13.34
CA GLY A 267 -7.02 2.56 14.72
C GLY A 267 -8.32 1.79 14.90
N THR A 268 -8.90 1.25 13.82
CA THR A 268 -10.16 0.49 13.83
C THR A 268 -10.15 -0.60 12.76
N SER A 269 -10.92 -1.66 12.99
CA SER A 269 -11.19 -2.74 12.03
C SER A 269 -12.60 -2.66 11.41
N ASP A 270 -13.31 -1.56 11.60
CA ASP A 270 -14.65 -1.37 11.05
C ASP A 270 -14.65 -1.40 9.52
N ASP A 271 -15.73 -1.91 8.91
CA ASP A 271 -15.84 -2.06 7.46
C ASP A 271 -15.69 -0.75 6.68
N SER A 272 -15.90 0.39 7.35
CA SER A 272 -15.73 1.73 6.76
C SER A 272 -14.31 2.01 6.26
N ILE A 273 -13.28 1.32 6.77
CA ILE A 273 -11.89 1.57 6.36
C ILE A 273 -11.57 1.01 4.97
N TRP A 274 -12.31 0.01 4.51
CA TRP A 274 -11.99 -0.69 3.25
C TRP A 274 -12.23 0.17 2.01
N SER A 275 -13.12 1.15 2.09
CA SER A 275 -13.30 2.15 1.03
C SER A 275 -12.17 3.19 0.97
N ARG A 276 -11.28 3.20 1.97
CA ARG A 276 -10.20 4.18 2.15
C ARG A 276 -8.81 3.56 1.94
N LEU A 277 -8.75 2.36 1.36
CA LEU A 277 -7.48 1.67 1.11
C LEU A 277 -6.54 2.46 0.19
N GLY A 278 -7.04 3.38 -0.63
CA GLY A 278 -6.22 4.30 -1.43
C GLY A 278 -5.54 5.44 -0.65
N ASN A 279 -5.59 5.45 0.68
CA ASN A 279 -4.95 6.48 1.49
C ASN A 279 -3.42 6.38 1.38
N ALA A 280 -2.77 7.46 0.92
CA ALA A 280 -1.34 7.49 0.65
C ALA A 280 -0.46 7.20 1.87
N CYS A 281 -0.98 7.35 3.09
CA CYS A 281 -0.21 7.13 4.31
C CYS A 281 -0.10 5.66 4.70
N ILE A 282 -0.96 4.78 4.16
CA ILE A 282 -0.97 3.36 4.52
C ILE A 282 0.38 2.72 4.16
N ASN A 283 0.92 2.98 2.97
CA ASN A 283 2.22 2.48 2.50
C ASN A 283 3.44 3.30 2.97
N GLN A 284 3.22 4.36 3.75
CA GLN A 284 4.31 5.15 4.34
C GLN A 284 4.61 4.72 5.77
N GLN A 285 3.82 3.78 6.33
CA GLN A 285 4.11 3.16 7.61
C GLN A 285 5.30 2.21 7.52
N ASP A 286 5.97 2.02 8.64
CA ASP A 286 7.02 1.02 8.80
C ASP A 286 6.49 -0.40 8.50
N ASP A 287 7.40 -1.25 8.02
CA ASP A 287 7.12 -2.65 7.69
C ASP A 287 5.94 -2.83 6.71
N THR A 288 5.86 -1.96 5.69
CA THR A 288 4.91 -2.07 4.57
C THR A 288 5.62 -2.43 3.27
N VAL A 289 5.74 -1.52 2.31
CA VAL A 289 6.44 -1.75 1.02
C VAL A 289 7.95 -1.66 1.26
N THR A 290 8.70 -2.70 0.90
CA THR A 290 10.16 -2.70 0.89
C THR A 290 10.67 -2.19 -0.46
N LEU A 291 11.95 -1.77 -0.51
CA LEU A 291 12.53 -1.34 -1.78
C LEU A 291 12.61 -2.52 -2.74
N THR A 292 12.35 -2.27 -4.02
CA THR A 292 12.41 -3.30 -5.06
C THR A 292 13.79 -3.95 -5.10
N GLY A 293 13.82 -5.27 -5.07
CA GLY A 293 15.06 -6.05 -5.02
C GLY A 293 15.81 -6.02 -3.68
N GLU A 294 15.26 -5.45 -2.62
CA GLU A 294 15.88 -5.48 -1.27
C GLU A 294 15.88 -6.90 -0.68
N LYS A 295 14.86 -7.69 -1.02
CA LYS A 295 14.77 -9.09 -0.64
C LYS A 295 15.59 -9.95 -1.62
N ASP A 296 16.90 -10.02 -1.40
CA ASP A 296 17.85 -10.74 -2.28
C ASP A 296 17.45 -12.22 -2.57
N GLY A 297 16.73 -12.86 -1.65
CA GLY A 297 16.23 -14.23 -1.82
C GLY A 297 14.87 -14.33 -2.53
N CYS A 298 14.12 -13.23 -2.66
CA CYS A 298 12.84 -13.17 -3.36
C CYS A 298 13.06 -12.94 -4.86
N VAL A 299 13.74 -13.87 -5.51
CA VAL A 299 14.15 -13.75 -6.90
C VAL A 299 13.89 -15.04 -7.67
N THR A 300 13.41 -14.93 -8.91
CA THR A 300 13.22 -16.07 -9.80
C THR A 300 14.55 -16.53 -10.41
N ALA A 301 14.58 -17.74 -10.98
CA ALA A 301 15.76 -18.25 -11.71
C ALA A 301 16.17 -17.36 -12.90
N GLU A 302 15.24 -16.55 -13.44
CA GLU A 302 15.47 -15.62 -14.54
C GLU A 302 15.74 -14.17 -14.04
N GLY A 303 15.85 -13.96 -12.72
CA GLY A 303 16.30 -12.72 -12.12
C GLY A 303 15.22 -11.65 -11.92
N LEU A 304 13.94 -12.05 -11.88
CA LEU A 304 12.83 -11.16 -11.51
C LEU A 304 12.67 -11.15 -10.00
N PHE A 305 12.54 -9.95 -9.43
CA PHE A 305 12.39 -9.76 -7.98
C PHE A 305 10.93 -9.52 -7.63
N ASP A 306 10.59 -9.83 -6.37
CA ASP A 306 9.33 -9.43 -5.74
C ASP A 306 8.06 -9.96 -6.43
N MET A 307 8.18 -10.98 -7.29
CA MET A 307 7.05 -11.68 -7.92
C MET A 307 6.10 -12.35 -6.91
N MET A 308 6.46 -12.36 -5.62
CA MET A 308 5.60 -12.73 -4.50
C MET A 308 5.77 -11.71 -3.38
N GLY A 309 4.65 -11.28 -2.80
CA GLY A 309 4.67 -10.30 -1.72
C GLY A 309 4.93 -8.88 -2.23
N ASN A 310 5.37 -8.02 -1.33
CA ASN A 310 5.53 -6.58 -1.48
C ASN A 310 4.22 -5.91 -1.91
N VAL A 311 3.81 -5.98 -3.17
CA VAL A 311 2.56 -5.39 -3.68
C VAL A 311 1.83 -6.30 -4.67
N HIS A 312 0.51 -6.12 -4.80
CA HIS A 312 -0.22 -6.88 -5.81
C HIS A 312 0.08 -6.37 -7.22
N GLU A 313 0.19 -7.32 -8.15
CA GLU A 313 0.54 -7.03 -9.53
C GLU A 313 -0.65 -7.22 -10.47
N TRP A 314 -1.06 -6.16 -11.16
CA TRP A 314 -2.10 -6.22 -12.19
C TRP A 314 -1.62 -7.04 -13.38
N THR A 315 -2.48 -7.95 -13.84
CA THR A 315 -2.31 -8.60 -15.14
C THR A 315 -3.19 -7.93 -16.20
N ALA A 316 -2.99 -8.32 -17.46
CA ALA A 316 -3.78 -7.83 -18.58
C ALA A 316 -5.22 -8.37 -18.61
N ASP A 317 -5.62 -9.19 -17.64
CA ASP A 317 -6.98 -9.73 -17.52
C ASP A 317 -8.01 -8.60 -17.38
N ALA A 318 -9.01 -8.60 -18.27
CA ALA A 318 -10.09 -7.62 -18.29
C ALA A 318 -10.99 -7.70 -17.06
N SER A 319 -11.01 -8.84 -16.35
CA SER A 319 -11.75 -8.99 -15.09
C SER A 319 -11.05 -8.36 -13.88
N GLY A 320 -9.83 -7.83 -14.05
CA GLY A 320 -9.08 -7.17 -12.98
C GLY A 320 -8.42 -8.17 -12.03
N THR A 321 -7.51 -8.99 -12.57
CA THR A 321 -6.80 -10.01 -11.81
C THR A 321 -5.49 -9.48 -11.23
N PHE A 322 -5.27 -9.80 -9.94
CA PHE A 322 -4.02 -9.61 -9.22
C PHE A 322 -3.25 -10.92 -9.05
N ARG A 323 -1.93 -10.84 -9.07
CA ARG A 323 -1.02 -11.94 -8.77
C ARG A 323 0.03 -11.58 -7.72
N GLY A 324 0.79 -12.58 -7.26
CA GLY A 324 1.93 -12.46 -6.33
C GLY A 324 1.58 -12.25 -4.86
N GLY A 325 0.44 -11.62 -4.57
CA GLY A 325 0.13 -11.19 -3.21
C GLY A 325 0.72 -9.83 -2.89
N PHE A 326 0.68 -9.42 -1.63
CA PHE A 326 1.37 -8.22 -1.13
C PHE A 326 1.90 -8.49 0.28
N TYR A 327 2.56 -7.51 0.90
CA TYR A 327 3.22 -7.65 2.20
C TYR A 327 2.34 -8.10 3.38
N VAL A 328 1.01 -8.17 3.22
CA VAL A 328 0.10 -8.77 4.23
C VAL A 328 -0.40 -10.16 3.84
N ASP A 329 -0.65 -10.42 2.56
CA ASP A 329 -1.31 -11.64 2.10
C ASP A 329 -0.82 -12.08 0.72
N THR A 330 -0.23 -13.27 0.67
CA THR A 330 0.27 -13.94 -0.53
C THR A 330 -0.36 -15.31 -0.76
N VAL A 331 -1.55 -15.55 -0.20
CA VAL A 331 -2.24 -16.84 -0.28
C VAL A 331 -3.61 -16.71 -0.94
N ARG A 332 -4.31 -15.59 -0.71
CA ARG A 332 -5.70 -15.42 -1.15
C ARG A 332 -5.89 -15.41 -2.68
N ASN A 333 -4.93 -14.88 -3.43
CA ASN A 333 -4.94 -14.83 -4.90
C ASN A 333 -4.07 -15.93 -5.53
N GLY A 334 -3.89 -17.04 -4.81
CA GLY A 334 -2.96 -18.11 -5.15
C GLY A 334 -1.65 -17.99 -4.36
N ALA A 335 -1.11 -19.15 -3.96
CA ALA A 335 0.11 -19.18 -3.15
C ALA A 335 1.33 -18.97 -4.04
N GLY A 336 2.03 -17.85 -3.85
CA GLY A 336 3.22 -17.51 -4.64
C GLY A 336 2.88 -17.38 -6.12
N CYS A 337 3.36 -18.32 -6.92
CA CYS A 337 3.25 -18.36 -8.38
C CYS A 337 2.10 -19.25 -8.90
N LEU A 338 1.00 -19.38 -8.17
CA LEU A 338 -0.17 -20.22 -8.51
C LEU A 338 -1.45 -19.39 -8.76
#